data_AF-A0A6B3GJD7-F1
#
_entry.id   AF-A0A6B3GJD7-F1
#
_cell.length_a   1.000
_cell.length_b   1.000
_cell.length_c   1.000
_cell.angle_alpha   90.00
_cell.angle_beta   90.00
_cell.angle_gamma   90.00
#
_symmetry.space_group_name_H-M   'P 1'
#
loop_
_entity.id
_entity.type
_entity.pdbx_description
1 polymer ?
#
loop_
_entity_poly.entity_id
_entity_poly.type
_entity_poly.pdbx_seq_one_letter_code
_entity_poly.pdbx_strand_id
1 'polypeptide(L)' 'ASVARPGDTLMLCSNGLAEPMRGEPALPGELAERWKAGPPGLPAFLADTQLRIKGYADDRTCAAVWEA' A
#
# COMPACT_ATOMS: atom_id res chain seq x y z
N ALA A 1 -20.69 5.71 -1.66
CA ALA A 1 -19.29 5.98 -2.02
C ALA A 1 -18.47 6.06 -0.73
N SER A 2 -17.24 5.55 -0.72
CA SER A 2 -16.33 5.74 0.41
C SER A 2 -15.84 7.19 0.40
N VAL A 3 -15.92 7.87 1.55
CA VAL A 3 -15.43 9.24 1.73
C VAL A 3 -14.10 9.13 2.47
N ALA A 4 -13.02 9.66 1.87
CA ALA A 4 -11.71 9.74 2.50
C ALA A 4 -11.71 10.83 3.59
N ARG A 5 -10.88 10.62 4.61
CA ARG A 5 -10.63 11.55 5.71
C ARG A 5 -9.17 12.01 5.68
N PRO A 6 -8.83 13.14 6.33
CA PRO A 6 -7.44 13.54 6.54
C PRO A 6 -6.57 12.42 7.08
N GLY A 7 -5.48 12.15 6.37
CA GLY A 7 -4.55 11.05 6.64
C GLY A 7 -4.88 9.73 5.93
N ASP A 8 -6.04 9.61 5.27
CA ASP A 8 -6.35 8.42 4.48
C ASP A 8 -5.49 8.35 3.22
N THR A 9 -5.18 7.12 2.82
CA THR A 9 -4.51 6.83 1.54
C THR A 9 -5.41 5.94 0.69
N LEU A 10 -5.70 6.37 -0.54
CA LEU A 10 -6.32 5.54 -1.55
C LEU A 10 -5.24 4.89 -2.41
N MET A 11 -5.25 3.56 -2.53
CA MET A 11 -4.34 2.83 -3.42
C MET A 11 -5.11 2.05 -4.49
N LEU A 12 -4.72 2.25 -5.74
CA LEU A 12 -5.07 1.40 -6.87
C LEU A 12 -3.90 0.49 -7.17
N CYS A 13 -4.14 -0.81 -7.36
CA CYS A 13 -3.06 -1.77 -7.59
C CYS A 13 -3.48 -2.97 -8.46
N SER A 14 -2.49 -3.60 -9.08
CA SER A 14 -2.64 -4.89 -9.77
C SER A 14 -2.86 -6.04 -8.77
N ASN A 15 -3.27 -7.20 -9.27
CA ASN A 15 -3.49 -8.39 -8.43
C ASN A 15 -2.24 -8.80 -7.64
N GLY A 16 -1.03 -8.63 -8.19
CA GLY A 16 0.21 -8.97 -7.49
C GLY A 16 0.43 -8.20 -6.18
N LEU A 17 -0.26 -7.07 -5.96
CA LEU A 17 -0.33 -6.39 -4.66
C LEU A 17 -1.69 -6.53 -3.98
N ALA A 18 -2.80 -6.58 -4.73
CA ALA A 18 -4.13 -6.67 -4.15
C ALA A 18 -4.39 -8.00 -3.42
N GLU A 19 -3.81 -9.10 -3.90
CA GLU A 19 -3.91 -10.42 -3.26
C GLU A 19 -3.23 -10.48 -1.90
N PRO A 20 -1.93 -10.11 -1.73
CA PRO A 20 -1.33 -10.08 -0.40
C PRO A 20 -2.01 -9.07 0.54
N MET A 21 -2.54 -7.94 0.04
CA MET A 21 -3.31 -7.01 0.87
C MET A 21 -4.57 -7.64 1.49
N ARG A 22 -5.20 -8.60 0.80
CA ARG A 22 -6.38 -9.31 1.31
C ARG A 22 -6.00 -10.54 2.12
N GLY A 23 -4.94 -11.23 1.74
CA GLY A 23 -4.53 -12.51 2.32
C GLY A 23 -3.64 -12.40 3.56
N GLU A 24 -2.96 -11.26 3.77
CA GLU A 24 -2.06 -11.02 4.91
C GLU A 24 -2.40 -9.69 5.59
N PRO A 25 -3.19 -9.70 6.69
CA PRO A 25 -3.59 -8.49 7.40
C PRO A 25 -2.44 -7.65 7.97
N ALA A 26 -1.26 -8.24 8.21
CA ALA A 26 -0.10 -7.49 8.68
C ALA A 26 0.43 -6.50 7.63
N LEU A 27 0.29 -6.82 6.34
CA LEU A 27 0.80 -5.98 5.26
C LEU A 27 0.12 -4.60 5.17
N PRO A 28 -1.23 -4.47 5.09
CA PRO A 28 -1.87 -3.16 5.10
C PRO A 28 -1.62 -2.39 6.41
N GLY A 29 -1.49 -3.09 7.55
CA GLY A 29 -1.13 -2.46 8.82
C GLY A 29 0.28 -1.84 8.80
N GLU A 30 1.26 -2.58 8.28
CA GLU A 30 2.64 -2.09 8.14
C GLU A 30 2.73 -0.89 7.19
N LEU A 31 2.00 -0.91 6.06
CA LEU A 31 1.94 0.24 5.16
C LEU A 31 1.27 1.45 5.82
N ALA A 32 0.18 1.25 6.55
CA ALA A 32 -0.52 2.32 7.25
C ALA A 32 0.40 3.01 8.29
N GLU A 33 1.18 2.25 9.05
CA GLU A 33 2.13 2.81 10.00
C GLU A 33 3.27 3.58 9.32
N ARG A 34 3.83 3.03 8.23
CA ARG A 34 4.91 3.70 7.46
C ARG A 34 4.46 5.00 6.80
N TRP A 35 3.22 5.06 6.34
CA TRP A 35 2.68 6.21 5.60
C TRP A 35 1.89 7.17 6.49
N LYS A 36 1.86 6.94 7.81
CA LYS A 36 1.12 7.76 8.77
C LYS A 36 1.50 9.24 8.76
N ALA A 37 2.75 9.55 8.41
CA ALA A 37 3.25 10.92 8.32
C ALA A 37 2.94 11.60 6.97
N GLY A 38 2.22 10.93 6.07
CA GLY A 38 1.94 11.37 4.71
C GLY A 38 2.73 10.60 3.64
N PRO A 39 2.72 11.07 2.39
CA PRO A 39 3.33 10.36 1.27
C PRO A 39 4.85 10.19 1.47
N PRO A 40 5.37 8.96 1.39
CA PRO A 40 6.82 8.74 1.46
C PRO A 40 7.53 9.26 0.20
N GLY A 41 8.84 9.45 0.30
CA GLY A 41 9.67 9.69 -0.89
C GLY A 41 9.67 8.46 -1.83
N LEU A 42 9.93 8.69 -3.13
CA LEU A 42 9.84 7.64 -4.16
C LEU A 42 10.62 6.34 -3.85
N PRO A 43 11.86 6.38 -3.31
CA PRO A 43 12.57 5.15 -2.98
C PRO A 43 11.91 4.36 -1.84
N ALA A 44 11.38 5.06 -0.83
CA ALA A 44 10.67 4.44 0.27
C ALA A 44 9.32 3.87 -0.19
N PHE A 45 8.57 4.59 -1.04
CA PHE A 45 7.35 4.07 -1.66
C PHE A 45 7.60 2.77 -2.43
N LEU A 46 8.67 2.71 -3.22
CA LEU A 46 9.04 1.50 -3.95
C LEU A 46 9.40 0.35 -3.00
N ALA A 47 10.19 0.61 -1.96
CA ALA A 47 10.57 -0.41 -0.98
C ALA A 47 9.35 -0.96 -0.23
N ASP A 48 8.44 -0.08 0.21
CA ASP A 48 7.24 -0.44 0.95
C ASP A 48 6.28 -1.29 0.11
N THR A 49 6.05 -0.92 -1.15
CA THR A 49 5.19 -1.68 -2.07
C THR A 49 5.81 -3.02 -2.52
N GLN A 50 7.10 -3.22 -2.26
CA GLN A 50 7.85 -4.47 -2.49
C GLN A 50 8.00 -5.36 -1.24
N LEU A 51 7.38 -5.01 -0.11
CA LEU A 51 7.39 -5.85 1.09
C LEU A 51 6.98 -7.29 0.74
N ARG A 52 7.87 -8.24 1.05
CA ARG A 52 7.74 -9.63 0.63
C ARG A 52 6.82 -10.39 1.57
N ILE A 53 5.80 -11.00 1.00
CA ILE A 53 4.93 -11.96 1.71
C ILE A 53 5.08 -13.30 0.99
N LYS A 54 5.35 -14.36 1.76
CA LYS A 54 5.56 -15.69 1.20
C LYS A 54 4.31 -16.14 0.42
N GLY A 55 4.52 -16.69 -0.77
CA GLY A 55 3.43 -17.14 -1.64
C GLY A 55 2.92 -16.10 -2.63
N TYR A 56 3.37 -14.84 -2.53
CA TYR A 56 2.99 -13.76 -3.46
C TYR A 56 4.23 -13.24 -4.19
N ALA A 57 4.38 -13.64 -5.46
CA ALA A 57 5.55 -13.33 -6.28
C ALA A 57 5.22 -12.61 -7.60
N ASP A 58 3.94 -12.34 -7.85
CA ASP A 58 3.47 -11.69 -9.08
C ASP A 58 3.94 -10.24 -9.19
N ASP A 59 3.97 -9.74 -10.43
CA ASP A 59 4.33 -8.36 -10.73
C ASP A 59 3.40 -7.37 -10.03
N ARG A 60 4.02 -6.36 -9.42
CA ARG A 60 3.33 -5.34 -8.64
C ARG A 60 3.31 -4.03 -9.41
N THR A 61 2.13 -3.47 -9.57
CA THR A 61 1.92 -2.11 -10.05
C THR A 61 0.92 -1.45 -9.12
N CYS A 62 1.22 -0.23 -8.66
CA CYS A 62 0.27 0.54 -7.87
C CYS A 62 0.46 2.04 -8.05
N ALA A 63 -0.61 2.77 -7.76
CA ALA A 63 -0.64 4.21 -7.61
C ALA A 63 -1.38 4.52 -6.30
N ALA A 64 -0.84 5.44 -5.52
CA ALA A 64 -1.43 5.88 -4.27
C ALA A 64 -1.66 7.39 -4.28
N VAL A 65 -2.77 7.80 -3.66
CA VAL A 65 -3.17 9.20 -3.49
C VAL A 65 -3.47 9.41 -2.01
N TRP A 66 -2.87 10.43 -1.43
CA TRP A 66 -3.07 10.82 -0.04
C TRP A 66 -4.04 11.99 0.05
N GLU A 67 -4.96 11.93 1.01
CA GLU A 67 -5.79 13.08 1.38
C GLU A 67 -4.94 14.09 2.15
N ALA A 68 -5.14 15.39 1.90
CA ALA A 68 -4.24 16.46 2.33
C ALA A 68 -4.78 17.26 3.51
#